data_AF-A0A832N6B2-F1
#
_entry.id   AF-A0A832N6B2-F1
#
_cell.length_a   1.000
_cell.length_b   1.000
_cell.length_c   1.000
_cell.angle_alpha   90.00
_cell.angle_beta   90.00
_cell.angle_gamma   90.00
#
_symmetry.space_group_name_H-M   'P 1'
#
loop_
_entity.id
_entity.type
_entity.pdbx_description
1 polymer ?
#
loop_
_entity_poly.entity_id
_entity_poly.type
_entity_poly.pdbx_seq_one_letter_code
_entity_poly.pdbx_strand_id
1 'polypeptide(L)'
;MESPPICVAFLWHFHQPEYAWPGQERRALPWARLHAVKDYSDMAAWVEANPAVRVTFNWVPSLVQQILAYVEGRATDDLWEWSRRPAEALSLEERAGFLAWAFRGHPEGIIHPLPRYRELYRRLGPEATEGERREAARSWSLQDFRDLQVCHLLGWTGEALRRQHPLVRRLMSKQRGFTLEEHQALLEVHREVLRGLLPRYRRLAEE
;
A
#
# COMPACT_ATOMS: atom_id res chain seq x y z
N MET A 1 -9.46 26.23 -43.35
CA MET A 1 -8.25 26.08 -42.52
C MET A 1 -8.64 25.24 -41.33
N GLU A 2 -8.01 24.08 -41.13
CA GLU A 2 -8.18 23.32 -39.89
C GLU A 2 -7.64 24.15 -38.73
N SER A 3 -8.35 24.14 -37.60
CA SER A 3 -7.89 24.77 -36.37
C SER A 3 -6.58 24.11 -35.92
N PRO A 4 -5.61 24.87 -35.39
CA PRO A 4 -4.38 24.27 -34.88
C PRO A 4 -4.70 23.27 -33.75
N PRO A 5 -3.92 22.18 -33.65
CA PRO A 5 -4.15 21.18 -32.61
C PRO A 5 -4.01 21.78 -31.21
N ILE A 6 -4.83 21.30 -30.27
CA ILE A 6 -4.73 21.69 -28.87
C ILE A 6 -3.50 21.02 -28.26
N CYS A 7 -2.59 21.83 -27.72
CA CYS A 7 -1.46 21.35 -26.93
C CYS A 7 -1.93 21.08 -25.48
N VAL A 8 -1.79 19.84 -25.03
CA VAL A 8 -2.11 19.43 -23.65
C VAL A 8 -0.82 19.07 -22.92
N ALA A 9 -0.63 19.62 -21.73
CA ALA A 9 0.49 19.28 -20.85
C ALA A 9 -0.03 18.66 -19.55
N PHE A 10 0.40 17.43 -19.26
CA PHE A 10 0.11 16.76 -18.00
C PHE A 10 1.26 16.98 -17.01
N LEU A 11 0.96 17.62 -15.88
CA LEU A 11 1.88 17.78 -14.76
C LEU A 11 1.35 17.01 -13.55
N TRP A 12 2.09 16.00 -13.12
CA TRP A 12 1.76 15.21 -11.94
C TRP A 12 2.71 15.55 -10.80
N HIS A 13 2.16 16.20 -9.79
CA HIS A 13 2.89 16.62 -8.59
C HIS A 13 2.73 15.58 -7.49
N PHE A 14 3.81 14.88 -7.16
CA PHE A 14 3.86 13.87 -6.10
C PHE A 14 4.38 14.48 -4.82
N HIS A 15 3.49 14.57 -3.84
CA HIS A 15 3.78 15.14 -2.54
C HIS A 15 3.23 14.23 -1.44
N GLN A 16 4.05 14.04 -0.41
CA GLN A 16 3.63 13.63 0.93
C GLN A 16 4.35 14.55 1.92
N PRO A 17 3.69 14.99 3.00
CA PRO A 17 4.37 15.59 4.14
C PRO A 17 5.51 14.71 4.66
N GLU A 18 6.45 15.32 5.38
CA GLU A 18 7.46 14.56 6.12
C GLU A 18 6.81 13.88 7.32
N TYR A 19 6.90 12.55 7.40
CA TYR A 19 6.38 11.76 8.53
C TYR A 19 7.47 11.30 9.49
N ALA A 20 8.74 11.61 9.23
CA ALA A 20 9.83 11.37 10.15
C ALA A 20 9.78 12.32 11.34
N TRP A 21 9.99 11.78 12.54
CA TRP A 21 10.40 12.58 13.69
C TRP A 21 11.93 12.70 13.69
N PRO A 22 12.51 13.85 14.12
CA PRO A 22 13.94 14.00 14.23
C PRO A 22 14.58 12.87 15.05
N GLY A 23 15.56 12.17 14.45
CA GLY A 23 16.28 11.07 15.10
C GLY A 23 15.50 9.75 15.24
N GLN A 24 14.32 9.60 14.61
CA GLN A 24 13.54 8.37 14.68
C GLN A 24 13.45 7.66 13.32
N GLU A 25 13.63 6.34 13.34
CA GLU A 25 13.39 5.48 12.17
C GLU A 25 11.88 5.28 11.93
N ARG A 26 11.08 5.31 13.00
CA ARG A 26 9.64 5.09 12.92
C ARG A 26 8.92 6.34 12.41
N ARG A 27 8.12 6.17 11.36
CA ARG A 27 7.32 7.22 10.71
C ARG A 27 5.96 7.32 11.38
N ALA A 28 5.47 8.56 11.52
CA ALA A 28 4.16 8.84 12.10
C ALA A 28 3.01 8.23 11.27
N LEU A 29 3.17 8.21 9.94
CA LEU A 29 2.16 7.73 9.01
C LEU A 29 2.78 6.90 7.88
N PRO A 30 2.05 5.89 7.36
CA PRO A 30 2.55 4.95 6.36
C PRO A 30 2.42 5.46 4.91
N TRP A 31 1.93 6.69 4.71
CA TRP A 31 1.39 7.13 3.41
C TRP A 31 2.42 7.16 2.29
N ALA A 32 3.67 7.58 2.58
CA ALA A 32 4.74 7.54 1.59
C ALA A 32 4.97 6.13 1.03
N ARG A 33 4.98 5.10 1.91
CA ARG A 33 5.15 3.70 1.52
C ARG A 33 3.91 3.15 0.80
N LEU A 34 2.72 3.41 1.32
CA LEU A 34 1.48 2.88 0.76
C LEU A 34 1.18 3.44 -0.64
N HIS A 35 1.33 4.76 -0.83
CA HIS A 35 1.16 5.37 -2.15
C HIS A 35 2.28 5.00 -3.13
N ALA A 36 3.49 4.72 -2.63
CA ALA A 36 4.58 4.21 -3.48
C ALA A 36 4.28 2.84 -4.10
N VAL A 37 3.73 1.90 -3.33
CA VAL A 37 3.39 0.56 -3.86
C VAL A 37 2.13 0.59 -4.73
N LYS A 38 1.22 1.54 -4.46
CA LYS A 38 -0.04 1.69 -5.19
C LYS A 38 0.08 2.76 -6.29
N ASP A 39 -0.25 4.01 -5.95
CA ASP A 39 -0.57 5.06 -6.91
C ASP A 39 0.64 5.48 -7.74
N TYR A 40 1.80 5.71 -7.13
CA TYR A 40 3.00 6.08 -7.88
C TYR A 40 3.46 4.93 -8.79
N SER A 41 3.29 3.67 -8.37
CA SER A 41 3.59 2.52 -9.21
C SER A 41 2.63 2.41 -10.41
N ASP A 42 1.33 2.64 -10.19
CA ASP A 42 0.32 2.62 -11.25
C ASP A 42 0.54 3.75 -12.27
N MET A 43 0.87 4.95 -11.80
CA MET A 43 1.10 6.10 -12.69
C MET A 43 2.29 5.86 -13.63
N ALA A 44 3.36 5.20 -13.18
CA ALA A 44 4.43 4.76 -14.06
C ALA A 44 3.94 3.72 -15.08
N ALA A 45 3.15 2.74 -14.64
CA ALA A 45 2.62 1.70 -15.52
C ALA A 45 1.73 2.26 -16.64
N TRP A 46 0.94 3.29 -16.34
CA TRP A 46 0.09 3.96 -17.33
C TRP A 46 0.92 4.63 -18.43
N VAL A 47 2.04 5.24 -18.08
CA VAL A 47 2.92 5.91 -19.05
C VAL A 47 3.68 4.90 -19.89
N GLU A 48 4.21 3.85 -19.28
CA GLU A 48 4.87 2.74 -20.00
C GLU A 48 3.92 2.09 -21.02
N ALA A 49 2.64 1.94 -20.67
CA ALA A 49 1.63 1.39 -21.58
C ALA A 49 1.21 2.37 -22.70
N ASN A 50 1.57 3.65 -22.60
CA ASN A 50 1.16 4.71 -23.52
C ASN A 50 2.33 5.63 -23.90
N PRO A 51 3.36 5.12 -24.62
CA PRO A 51 4.61 5.85 -24.89
C PRO A 51 4.43 7.13 -25.74
N ALA A 52 3.29 7.28 -26.42
CA ALA A 52 2.95 8.50 -27.15
C ALA A 52 2.54 9.66 -26.23
N VAL A 53 2.18 9.39 -24.96
CA VAL A 53 1.76 10.40 -24.00
C VAL A 53 2.97 11.00 -23.30
N ARG A 54 3.14 12.31 -23.40
CA ARG A 54 4.15 13.06 -22.67
C ARG A 54 3.58 13.59 -21.36
N VAL A 55 4.28 13.31 -20.26
CA VAL A 55 3.93 13.72 -18.90
C VAL A 55 5.17 14.26 -18.18
N THR A 56 4.96 15.24 -17.31
CA THR A 56 5.99 15.73 -16.39
C THR A 56 5.67 15.24 -14.98
N PHE A 57 6.59 14.48 -14.39
CA PHE A 57 6.52 14.09 -12.98
C PHE A 57 7.33 15.07 -12.13
N ASN A 58 6.68 15.73 -11.18
CA ASN A 58 7.36 16.52 -10.17
C ASN A 58 7.36 15.79 -8.84
N TRP A 59 8.54 15.44 -8.35
CA TRP A 59 8.73 14.76 -7.07
C TRP A 59 9.23 15.74 -6.02
N VAL A 60 8.51 15.84 -4.90
CA VAL A 60 8.99 16.64 -3.78
C VAL A 60 10.15 15.90 -3.07
N PRO A 61 11.27 16.57 -2.75
CA PRO A 61 12.45 15.90 -2.19
C PRO A 61 12.18 15.10 -0.90
N SER A 62 11.32 15.59 -0.01
CA SER A 62 10.94 14.89 1.23
C SER A 62 10.28 13.53 0.94
N LEU A 63 9.43 13.44 -0.08
CA LEU A 63 8.82 12.17 -0.49
C LEU A 63 9.88 11.18 -0.98
N VAL A 64 10.82 11.63 -1.81
CA VAL A 64 11.90 10.80 -2.33
C VAL A 64 12.77 10.27 -1.18
N GLN A 65 13.14 11.13 -0.23
CA GLN A 65 13.92 10.73 0.95
C GLN A 65 13.20 9.71 1.82
N GLN A 66 11.90 9.88 2.03
CA GLN A 66 11.10 8.91 2.78
C GLN A 66 11.05 7.54 2.10
N ILE A 67 10.81 7.49 0.79
CA ILE A 67 10.82 6.23 0.02
C ILE A 67 12.18 5.54 0.11
N LEU A 68 13.27 6.27 -0.11
CA LEU A 68 14.64 5.74 0.02
C LEU A 68 14.91 5.19 1.42
N ALA A 69 14.47 5.89 2.46
CA ALA A 69 14.65 5.42 3.83
C ALA A 69 13.94 4.07 4.08
N TYR A 70 12.74 3.84 3.53
CA TYR A 70 12.10 2.52 3.60
C TYR A 70 12.86 1.46 2.79
N VAL A 71 13.33 1.80 1.59
CA VAL A 71 14.11 0.89 0.73
C VAL A 71 15.40 0.43 1.42
N GLU A 72 16.08 1.34 2.09
CA GLU A 72 17.35 1.10 2.78
C GLU A 72 17.18 0.50 4.18
N GLY A 73 15.93 0.28 4.62
CA GLY A 73 15.64 -0.25 5.97
C GLY A 73 15.91 0.74 7.10
N ARG A 74 16.08 2.03 6.79
CA ARG A 74 16.25 3.15 7.75
C ARG A 74 14.92 3.81 8.15
N ALA A 75 13.80 3.27 7.67
CA ALA A 75 12.47 3.69 8.04
C ALA A 75 11.52 2.51 8.20
N THR A 76 10.61 2.64 9.15
CA THR A 76 9.47 1.73 9.32
C THR A 76 8.24 2.52 9.80
N ASP A 77 7.08 1.87 9.83
CA ASP A 77 5.85 2.41 10.40
C ASP A 77 5.12 1.29 11.14
N ASP A 78 4.26 1.65 12.11
CA ASP A 78 3.52 0.69 12.92
C ASP A 78 2.73 -0.31 12.06
N LEU A 79 2.09 0.20 11.01
CA LEU A 79 1.30 -0.60 10.11
C LEU A 79 2.15 -1.60 9.32
N TRP A 80 3.38 -1.23 8.91
CA TRP A 80 4.35 -2.13 8.30
C TRP A 80 4.87 -3.18 9.30
N GLU A 81 5.19 -2.77 10.53
CA GLU A 81 5.64 -3.68 11.59
C GLU A 81 4.58 -4.73 11.93
N TRP A 82 3.32 -4.32 12.05
CA TRP A 82 2.20 -5.24 12.27
C TRP A 82 1.92 -6.07 11.03
N SER A 83 2.03 -5.50 9.83
CA SER A 83 1.80 -6.24 8.58
C SER A 83 2.88 -7.28 8.30
N ARG A 84 4.14 -7.06 8.71
CA ARG A 84 5.25 -7.95 8.33
C ARG A 84 5.50 -9.12 9.27
N ARG A 85 4.98 -9.06 10.49
CA ARG A 85 5.12 -10.12 11.49
C ARG A 85 3.96 -11.12 11.39
N PRO A 86 4.16 -12.41 11.70
CA PRO A 86 3.05 -13.35 11.82
C PRO A 86 2.02 -12.88 12.86
N ALA A 87 0.74 -13.12 12.61
CA ALA A 87 -0.36 -12.71 13.52
C ALA A 87 -0.20 -13.26 14.95
N GLU A 88 0.44 -14.42 15.08
CA GLU A 88 0.78 -15.09 16.33
C GLU A 88 1.76 -14.28 17.17
N ALA A 89 2.65 -13.53 16.51
CA ALA A 89 3.66 -12.73 17.18
C ALA A 89 3.14 -11.37 17.64
N LEU A 90 1.93 -10.95 17.23
CA LEU A 90 1.34 -9.68 17.63
C LEU A 90 0.72 -9.80 19.02
N SER A 91 1.09 -8.90 19.92
CA SER A 91 0.41 -8.71 21.21
C SER A 91 -1.03 -8.24 21.03
N LEU A 92 -1.82 -8.29 22.10
CA LEU A 92 -3.20 -7.81 22.06
C LEU A 92 -3.31 -6.32 21.67
N GLU A 93 -2.44 -5.47 22.21
CA GLU A 93 -2.42 -4.04 21.89
C GLU A 93 -1.97 -3.79 20.45
N GLU A 94 -1.01 -4.56 19.93
CA GLU A 94 -0.60 -4.47 18.51
C GLU A 94 -1.73 -4.92 17.57
N ARG A 95 -2.50 -5.94 17.94
CA ARG A 95 -3.69 -6.37 17.18
C ARG A 95 -4.77 -5.29 17.17
N ALA A 96 -5.06 -4.68 18.32
CA ALA A 96 -6.00 -3.56 18.42
C ALA A 96 -5.54 -2.35 17.59
N GLY A 97 -4.25 -2.01 17.67
CA GLY A 97 -3.62 -0.98 16.84
C GLY A 97 -3.72 -1.28 15.35
N PHE A 98 -3.47 -2.53 14.95
CA PHE A 98 -3.63 -2.95 13.56
C PHE A 98 -5.07 -2.83 13.08
N LEU A 99 -6.08 -3.18 13.89
CA LEU A 99 -7.48 -2.95 13.55
C LEU A 99 -7.83 -1.47 13.39
N ALA A 100 -7.17 -0.57 14.14
CA ALA A 100 -7.38 0.87 14.01
C ALA A 100 -6.81 1.46 12.69
N TRP A 101 -5.79 0.81 12.13
CA TRP A 101 -5.04 1.33 10.98
C TRP A 101 -5.24 0.55 9.68
N ALA A 102 -5.44 -0.77 9.73
CA ALA A 102 -5.53 -1.62 8.56
C ALA A 102 -6.63 -1.14 7.61
N PHE A 103 -7.79 -0.77 8.16
CA PHE A 103 -8.96 -0.28 7.41
C PHE A 103 -8.90 1.21 7.03
N ARG A 104 -7.76 1.90 7.22
CA ARG A 104 -7.61 3.29 6.76
C ARG A 104 -7.38 3.32 5.24
N GLY A 105 -8.10 4.22 4.58
CA GLY A 105 -8.10 4.37 3.13
C GLY A 105 -9.53 4.53 2.61
N HIS A 106 -9.68 4.89 1.33
CA HIS A 106 -11.00 5.02 0.71
C HIS A 106 -11.67 3.63 0.58
N PRO A 107 -12.79 3.35 1.28
CA PRO A 107 -13.34 2.01 1.34
C PRO A 107 -13.69 1.43 -0.03
N GLU A 108 -14.31 2.22 -0.93
CA GLU A 108 -14.72 1.74 -2.26
C GLU A 108 -13.55 1.33 -3.15
N GLY A 109 -12.38 1.97 -2.98
CA GLY A 109 -11.21 1.70 -3.82
C GLY A 109 -10.28 0.62 -3.25
N ILE A 110 -10.20 0.52 -1.93
CA ILE A 110 -9.16 -0.27 -1.24
C ILE A 110 -9.75 -1.52 -0.58
N ILE A 111 -10.91 -1.40 0.07
CA ILE A 111 -11.45 -2.44 0.96
C ILE A 111 -12.53 -3.24 0.24
N HIS A 112 -13.53 -2.54 -0.27
CA HIS A 112 -14.72 -3.08 -0.90
C HIS A 112 -14.47 -4.01 -2.09
N PRO A 113 -13.44 -3.80 -2.94
CA PRO A 113 -13.14 -4.71 -4.04
C PRO A 113 -12.71 -6.12 -3.59
N LEU A 114 -12.33 -6.31 -2.32
CA LEU A 114 -11.90 -7.59 -1.76
C LEU A 114 -12.98 -8.13 -0.81
N PRO A 115 -13.80 -9.11 -1.22
CA PRO A 115 -14.86 -9.71 -0.40
C PRO A 115 -14.48 -10.01 1.06
N ARG A 116 -13.35 -10.69 1.29
CA ARG A 116 -12.89 -10.99 2.66
C ARG A 116 -12.51 -9.74 3.44
N TYR A 117 -11.90 -8.76 2.78
CA TYR A 117 -11.53 -7.52 3.43
C TYR A 117 -12.76 -6.72 3.85
N ARG A 118 -13.76 -6.64 2.95
CA ARG A 118 -15.07 -6.02 3.20
C ARG A 118 -15.82 -6.71 4.33
N GLU A 119 -15.78 -8.04 4.40
CA GLU A 119 -16.37 -8.81 5.49
C GLU A 119 -15.75 -8.43 6.84
N LEU A 120 -14.42 -8.44 6.95
CA LEU A 120 -13.71 -8.08 8.18
C LEU A 120 -13.95 -6.62 8.57
N TYR A 121 -14.01 -5.71 7.59
CA TYR A 121 -14.32 -4.30 7.80
C TYR A 121 -15.73 -4.11 8.37
N ARG A 122 -16.73 -4.78 7.79
CA ARG A 122 -18.12 -4.75 8.28
C ARG A 122 -18.27 -5.41 9.65
N ARG A 123 -17.53 -6.50 9.90
CA ARG A 123 -17.53 -7.20 11.18
C ARG A 123 -17.00 -6.33 12.31
N LEU A 124 -15.96 -5.54 12.06
CA LEU A 124 -15.44 -4.58 13.06
C LEU A 124 -16.39 -3.39 13.21
N GLY A 125 -16.90 -2.87 12.10
CA GLY A 125 -17.66 -1.63 12.04
C GLY A 125 -16.76 -0.44 11.67
N PRO A 126 -17.17 0.41 10.71
CA PRO A 126 -16.35 1.53 10.22
C PRO A 126 -16.07 2.60 11.28
N GLU A 127 -16.95 2.70 12.27
CA GLU A 127 -16.90 3.68 13.36
C GLU A 127 -16.59 3.03 14.71
N ALA A 128 -16.01 1.82 14.70
CA ALA A 128 -15.68 1.10 15.91
C ALA A 128 -14.86 1.98 16.87
N THR A 129 -15.26 1.98 18.13
CA THR A 129 -14.57 2.64 19.23
C THR A 129 -13.29 1.88 19.59
N GLU A 130 -12.46 2.48 20.45
CA GLU A 130 -11.27 1.80 20.96
C GLU A 130 -11.62 0.55 21.78
N GLY A 131 -12.72 0.58 22.53
CA GLY A 131 -13.20 -0.57 23.29
C GLY A 131 -13.60 -1.74 22.37
N GLU A 132 -14.35 -1.45 21.30
CA GLU A 132 -14.77 -2.45 20.32
C GLU A 132 -13.58 -3.04 19.55
N ARG A 133 -12.58 -2.22 19.20
CA ARG A 133 -11.33 -2.73 18.61
C ARG A 133 -10.57 -3.66 19.54
N ARG A 134 -10.46 -3.31 20.83
CA ARG A 134 -9.82 -4.20 21.82
C ARG A 134 -10.57 -5.51 21.98
N GLU A 135 -11.90 -5.47 21.96
CA GLU A 135 -12.71 -6.68 22.05
C GLU A 135 -12.61 -7.56 20.80
N ALA A 136 -12.62 -6.94 19.61
CA ALA A 136 -12.30 -7.62 18.35
C ALA A 136 -10.90 -8.24 18.41
N ALA A 137 -9.91 -7.54 18.97
CA ALA A 137 -8.54 -8.05 19.08
C ALA A 137 -8.39 -9.29 19.96
N ARG A 138 -9.30 -9.49 20.93
CA ARG A 138 -9.38 -10.70 21.77
C ARG A 138 -10.14 -11.83 21.08
N SER A 139 -11.24 -11.50 20.40
CA SER A 139 -12.21 -12.47 19.90
C SER A 139 -11.94 -12.97 18.48
N TRP A 140 -11.20 -12.20 17.66
CA TRP A 140 -10.87 -12.60 16.30
C TRP A 140 -9.81 -13.72 16.30
N SER A 141 -9.96 -14.65 15.36
CA SER A 141 -9.03 -15.77 15.22
C SER A 141 -7.68 -15.31 14.64
N LEU A 142 -6.63 -16.10 14.82
CA LEU A 142 -5.34 -15.87 14.15
C LEU A 142 -5.48 -15.84 12.62
N GLN A 143 -6.39 -16.64 12.06
CA GLN A 143 -6.68 -16.64 10.64
C GLN A 143 -7.38 -15.34 10.19
N ASP A 144 -8.27 -14.77 11.00
CA ASP A 144 -8.87 -13.45 10.71
C ASP A 144 -7.80 -12.37 10.61
N PHE A 145 -6.82 -12.38 11.52
CA PHE A 145 -5.69 -11.43 11.48
C PHE A 145 -4.78 -11.64 10.28
N ARG A 146 -4.41 -12.88 9.97
CA ARG A 146 -3.59 -13.18 8.80
C ARG A 146 -4.31 -12.81 7.50
N ASP A 147 -5.60 -13.10 7.42
CA ASP A 147 -6.43 -12.69 6.30
C ASP A 147 -6.49 -11.16 6.19
N LEU A 148 -6.63 -10.45 7.31
CA LEU A 148 -6.60 -8.99 7.33
C LEU A 148 -5.26 -8.43 6.85
N GLN A 149 -4.13 -8.99 7.28
CA GLN A 149 -2.80 -8.58 6.84
C GLN A 149 -2.65 -8.71 5.33
N VAL A 150 -3.03 -9.87 4.76
CA VAL A 150 -2.95 -10.10 3.32
C VAL A 150 -3.94 -9.21 2.57
N CYS A 151 -5.18 -9.09 3.04
CA CYS A 151 -6.19 -8.23 2.43
C CYS A 151 -5.77 -6.76 2.41
N HIS A 152 -5.17 -6.28 3.51
CA HIS A 152 -4.64 -4.93 3.61
C HIS A 152 -3.54 -4.68 2.55
N LEU A 153 -2.58 -5.59 2.43
CA LEU A 153 -1.51 -5.52 1.42
C LEU A 153 -2.09 -5.53 -0.01
N LEU A 154 -3.02 -6.46 -0.31
CA LEU A 154 -3.70 -6.50 -1.61
C LEU A 154 -4.48 -5.21 -1.91
N GLY A 155 -5.17 -4.66 -0.91
CA GLY A 155 -5.91 -3.41 -1.01
C GLY A 155 -5.02 -2.21 -1.36
N TRP A 156 -3.77 -2.23 -0.90
CA TRP A 156 -2.74 -1.24 -1.21
C TRP A 156 -1.77 -1.67 -2.34
N THR A 157 -2.11 -2.71 -3.10
CA THR A 157 -1.40 -3.07 -4.33
C THR A 157 -1.98 -2.30 -5.51
N GLY A 158 -1.11 -1.72 -6.35
CA GLY A 158 -1.51 -1.02 -7.58
C GLY A 158 -2.26 -1.90 -8.59
N GLU A 159 -3.17 -1.29 -9.34
CA GLU A 159 -4.00 -1.87 -10.39
C GLU A 159 -3.17 -2.64 -11.44
N ALA A 160 -2.06 -2.06 -11.91
CA ALA A 160 -1.20 -2.71 -12.89
C ALA A 160 -0.60 -4.02 -12.33
N LEU A 161 -0.16 -3.99 -11.08
CA LEU A 161 0.40 -5.16 -10.40
C LEU A 161 -0.68 -6.23 -10.16
N ARG A 162 -1.90 -5.82 -9.81
CA ARG A 162 -3.06 -6.74 -9.69
C ARG A 162 -3.37 -7.44 -11.00
N ARG A 163 -3.20 -6.79 -12.15
CA ARG A 163 -3.44 -7.40 -13.47
C ARG A 163 -2.30 -8.29 -13.96
N GLN A 164 -1.07 -7.97 -13.61
CA GLN A 164 0.11 -8.57 -14.25
C GLN A 164 0.84 -9.60 -13.35
N HIS A 165 0.86 -9.40 -12.03
CA HIS A 165 1.66 -10.23 -11.14
C HIS A 165 0.95 -11.55 -10.78
N PRO A 166 1.50 -12.74 -11.12
CA PRO A 166 0.82 -14.02 -10.92
C PRO A 166 0.44 -14.32 -9.47
N LEU A 167 1.33 -14.02 -8.51
CA LEU A 167 1.04 -14.17 -7.08
C LEU A 167 -0.13 -13.29 -6.63
N VAL A 168 -0.09 -11.98 -6.92
CA VAL A 168 -1.13 -11.03 -6.52
C VAL A 168 -2.49 -11.47 -7.06
N ARG A 169 -2.57 -11.84 -8.35
CA ARG A 169 -3.79 -12.38 -8.96
C ARG A 169 -4.31 -13.61 -8.23
N ARG A 170 -3.44 -14.58 -7.96
CA ARG A 170 -3.81 -15.81 -7.25
C ARG A 170 -4.37 -15.51 -5.86
N LEU A 171 -3.73 -14.62 -5.11
CA LEU A 171 -4.18 -14.24 -3.77
C LEU A 171 -5.50 -13.47 -3.80
N MET A 172 -5.69 -12.57 -4.79
CA MET A 172 -6.97 -11.90 -5.02
C MET A 172 -8.08 -12.91 -5.35
N SER A 173 -7.81 -13.98 -6.09
CA SER A 173 -8.82 -15.03 -6.33
C SER A 173 -9.09 -15.89 -5.10
N LYS A 174 -8.06 -16.17 -4.27
CA LYS A 174 -8.16 -17.02 -3.08
C LYS A 174 -9.04 -16.42 -1.98
N GLN A 175 -9.00 -15.10 -1.80
CA GLN A 175 -9.81 -14.30 -0.86
C GLN A 175 -9.57 -14.56 0.64
N ARG A 176 -9.41 -15.80 1.11
CA ARG A 176 -9.35 -16.15 2.54
C ARG A 176 -8.49 -17.38 2.79
N GLY A 177 -8.20 -17.66 4.05
CA GLY A 177 -7.39 -18.83 4.42
C GLY A 177 -5.96 -18.70 3.91
N PHE A 178 -5.43 -17.47 3.93
CA PHE A 178 -4.06 -17.23 3.50
C PHE A 178 -3.08 -17.96 4.44
N THR A 179 -1.99 -18.44 3.85
CA THR A 179 -0.89 -19.11 4.56
C THR A 179 0.16 -18.08 4.98
N LEU A 180 1.06 -18.47 5.89
CA LEU A 180 2.18 -17.60 6.29
C LEU A 180 3.13 -17.36 5.11
N GLU A 181 3.33 -18.38 4.27
CA GLU A 181 4.19 -18.34 3.10
C GLU A 181 3.64 -17.35 2.06
N GLU A 182 2.33 -17.37 1.80
CA GLU A 182 1.67 -16.42 0.89
C GLU A 182 1.73 -14.98 1.42
N HIS A 183 1.57 -14.81 2.72
CA HIS A 183 1.70 -13.53 3.40
C HIS A 183 3.11 -12.95 3.24
N GLN A 184 4.14 -13.76 3.50
CA GLN A 184 5.54 -13.39 3.30
C GLN A 184 5.87 -13.09 1.84
N ALA A 185 5.35 -13.89 0.91
CA ALA A 185 5.57 -13.68 -0.52
C ALA A 185 4.96 -12.35 -0.99
N LEU A 186 3.76 -11.98 -0.50
CA LEU A 186 3.15 -10.69 -0.85
C LEU A 186 3.91 -9.50 -0.23
N LEU A 187 4.42 -9.63 0.99
CA LEU A 187 5.29 -8.61 1.60
C LEU A 187 6.54 -8.37 0.75
N GLU A 188 7.11 -9.43 0.18
CA GLU A 188 8.28 -9.31 -0.70
C GLU A 188 7.95 -8.57 -1.99
N VAL A 189 6.79 -8.85 -2.61
CA VAL A 189 6.29 -8.08 -3.76
C VAL A 189 6.19 -6.57 -3.44
N HIS A 190 5.68 -6.21 -2.27
CA HIS A 190 5.62 -4.80 -1.85
C HIS A 190 7.02 -4.17 -1.74
N ARG A 191 8.00 -4.91 -1.19
CA ARG A 191 9.39 -4.45 -1.08
C ARG A 191 10.05 -4.29 -2.46
N GLU A 192 9.80 -5.22 -3.38
CA GLU A 192 10.32 -5.17 -4.74
C GLU A 192 9.78 -3.97 -5.51
N VAL A 193 8.48 -3.69 -5.42
CA VAL A 193 7.88 -2.48 -6.03
C VAL A 193 8.52 -1.23 -5.45
N LEU A 194 8.69 -1.16 -4.13
CA LEU A 194 9.27 0.01 -3.48
C LEU A 194 10.73 0.23 -3.90
N ARG A 195 11.53 -0.84 -3.96
CA ARG A 195 12.92 -0.82 -4.46
C ARG A 195 13.01 -0.38 -5.92
N GLY A 196 12.07 -0.84 -6.75
CA GLY A 196 12.05 -0.57 -8.19
C GLY A 196 11.47 0.79 -8.57
N LEU A 197 10.76 1.47 -7.67
CA LEU A 197 9.96 2.65 -8.00
C LEU A 197 10.79 3.81 -8.55
N LEU A 198 11.74 4.34 -7.78
CA LEU A 198 12.54 5.49 -8.22
C LEU A 198 13.42 5.16 -9.45
N PRO A 199 14.08 3.98 -9.54
CA PRO A 199 14.76 3.56 -10.77
C PRO A 199 13.84 3.49 -12.00
N ARG A 200 12.58 3.06 -11.82
CA ARG A 200 11.57 3.01 -12.89
C ARG A 200 11.24 4.40 -13.43
N TYR A 201 11.05 5.36 -12.53
CA TYR A 201 10.84 6.76 -12.90
C TYR A 201 12.04 7.41 -13.56
N ARG A 202 13.25 7.04 -13.16
CA ARG A 202 14.47 7.51 -13.82
C ARG A 202 14.54 7.06 -15.28
N ARG A 203 14.22 5.79 -15.56
CA ARG A 203 14.16 5.28 -16.94
C ARG A 203 13.12 6.03 -17.78
N LEU A 204 11.91 6.23 -17.23
CA LEU A 204 10.86 7.00 -17.90
C LEU A 204 11.25 8.45 -18.22
N ALA A 205 12.18 9.04 -17.47
CA ALA A 205 12.69 10.39 -17.72
C ALA A 205 13.82 10.43 -18.77
N GLU A 206 14.45 9.28 -19.05
CA GLU A 206 15.54 9.12 -20.02
C GLU A 206 15.01 8.70 -21.42
N GLU A 207 13.72 8.35 -21.54
CA GLU A 207 12.99 8.03 -22.78
C GLU A 207 12.42 9.27 -23.52
#